data_AF-A0A0U2UH29-F1
#
_entry.id   AF-A0A0U2UH29-F1
#
_cell.length_a   1.000
_cell.length_b   1.000
_cell.length_c   1.000
_cell.angle_alpha   90.00
_cell.angle_beta   90.00
_cell.angle_gamma   90.00
#
_symmetry.space_group_name_H-M   'P 1'
#
loop_
_entity.id
_entity.type
_entity.pdbx_description
1 polymer ?
#
loop_
_entity_poly.entity_id
_entity_poly.type
_entity_poly.pdbx_seq_one_letter_code
_entity_poly.pdbx_strand_id
1 'polypeptide(L)' 'MRIKVQLSLGGQAVKEDELVIEESKLGELTDEEIEQAIEINIRSWADKMISIHWEIVEEDQAQ' A
#
# COMPACT_ATOMS: atom_id res chain seq x y z
N MET A 1 -2.75 -13.53 11.57
CA MET A 1 -2.34 -12.16 11.97
C MET A 1 -3.15 -11.10 11.22
N ARG A 2 -3.48 -9.97 11.87
CA ARG A 2 -4.17 -8.81 11.26
C ARG A 2 -3.27 -7.58 11.28
N ILE A 3 -3.26 -6.82 10.19
CA ILE A 3 -2.40 -5.65 10.00
C ILE A 3 -3.26 -4.50 9.54
N LYS A 4 -3.26 -3.40 10.31
CA LYS A 4 -3.91 -2.16 9.90
C LYS A 4 -2.97 -1.39 8.98
N VAL A 5 -3.44 -1.03 7.79
CA VAL A 5 -2.71 -0.19 6.84
C VAL A 5 -3.45 1.12 6.67
N GLN A 6 -2.72 2.24 6.74
CA GLN A 6 -3.26 3.57 6.50
C GLN A 6 -2.44 4.26 5.41
N LEU A 7 -3.11 4.67 4.33
CA LEU A 7 -2.52 5.52 3.29
C LEU A 7 -2.86 6.97 3.60
N SER A 8 -1.83 7.81 3.57
CA SER A 8 -1.96 9.26 3.72
C SER A 8 -1.40 9.99 2.51
N LEU A 9 -2.09 11.03 2.03
CA LEU A 9 -1.64 11.92 0.97
C LEU A 9 -1.65 13.36 1.50
N GLY A 10 -0.54 14.08 1.35
CA GLY A 10 -0.41 15.44 1.90
C GLY A 10 -0.57 15.52 3.43
N GLY A 11 -0.20 14.46 4.15
CA GLY A 11 -0.36 14.37 5.61
C GLY A 11 -1.78 14.05 6.09
N GLN A 12 -2.75 13.91 5.19
CA GLN A 12 -4.12 13.52 5.52
C GLN A 12 -4.35 12.04 5.22
N ALA A 13 -4.98 11.32 6.17
CA ALA A 13 -5.38 9.93 5.96
C ALA A 13 -6.49 9.87 4.89
N VAL A 14 -6.22 9.21 3.78
CA VAL A 14 -7.17 9.09 2.66
C VAL A 14 -7.79 7.70 2.57
N LYS A 15 -7.15 6.70 3.18
CA LYS A 15 -7.67 5.33 3.21
C LYS A 15 -7.13 4.54 4.40
N GLU A 16 -8.00 3.74 5.01
CA GLU A 16 -7.63 2.71 5.97
C GLU A 16 -8.11 1.35 5.46
N ASP A 17 -7.35 0.29 5.76
CA ASP A 17 -7.69 -1.09 5.43
C ASP A 17 -7.11 -2.06 6.47
N GLU A 18 -7.69 -3.26 6.54
CA GLU A 18 -7.18 -4.35 7.36
C GLU A 18 -6.75 -5.53 6.48
N LEU A 19 -5.45 -5.82 6.49
CA LEU A 19 -4.90 -6.99 5.82
C LEU A 19 -4.87 -8.18 6.80
N VAL A 20 -5.43 -9.30 6.37
CA VAL A 20 -5.38 -10.56 7.12
C VAL A 20 -4.36 -11.48 6.48
N ILE A 21 -3.32 -11.84 7.24
CA ILE A 21 -2.36 -12.87 6.87
C ILE A 21 -2.75 -14.15 7.61
N GLU A 22 -3.05 -15.20 6.85
CA GLU A 22 -3.40 -16.52 7.42
C GLU A 22 -2.25 -17.09 8.26
N GLU A 23 -2.56 -17.54 9.47
CA GLU A 23 -1.57 -18.08 10.42
C GLU A 23 -0.92 -19.37 9.94
N SER A 24 -1.60 -20.12 9.07
CA SER A 24 -1.06 -21.29 8.38
C SER A 24 0.20 -20.99 7.57
N LYS A 25 0.40 -19.74 7.15
CA LYS A 25 1.59 -19.28 6.42
C LYS A 25 2.71 -18.76 7.33
N LEU A 26 2.48 -18.69 8.64
CA LEU A 26 3.37 -18.06 9.62
C LEU A 26 4.00 -19.06 10.60
N GLY A 27 3.44 -20.25 10.76
CA GLY A 27 3.77 -21.18 11.86
C GLY A 27 5.22 -21.69 11.92
N GLU A 28 6.00 -21.54 10.86
CA GLU A 28 7.41 -21.95 10.80
C GLU A 28 8.37 -20.80 10.42
N LEU A 29 7.85 -19.58 10.25
CA LEU A 29 8.65 -18.45 9.82
C LEU A 29 9.41 -17.83 10.99
N THR A 30 10.65 -17.46 10.74
CA THR A 30 11.42 -16.58 11.62
C THR A 30 10.84 -15.17 11.61
N ASP A 31 11.17 -14.36 12.61
CA ASP A 31 10.71 -12.97 12.69
C ASP A 31 11.07 -12.17 11.41
N GLU A 32 12.27 -12.39 10.85
CA GLU A 32 12.71 -11.76 9.60
C GLU A 32 11.83 -12.16 8.41
N GLU A 33 11.46 -13.44 8.31
CA GLU A 33 10.57 -13.93 7.25
C GLU A 33 9.14 -13.42 7.42
N ILE A 34 8.68 -13.25 8.66
CA ILE A 34 7.39 -12.63 8.97
C ILE A 34 7.40 -11.17 8.51
N GLU A 35 8.44 -10.41 8.83
CA GLU A 35 8.58 -9.01 8.39
C GLU A 35 8.56 -8.89 6.86
N GLN A 36 9.30 -9.75 6.16
CA GLN A 36 9.29 -9.79 4.69
C GLN A 36 7.91 -10.13 4.13
N ALA A 37 7.21 -11.11 4.72
CA ALA A 37 5.85 -11.47 4.31
C ALA A 37 4.88 -10.29 4.49
N ILE A 38 5.01 -9.53 5.59
CA ILE A 38 4.23 -8.31 5.83
C ILE A 38 4.51 -7.28 4.74
N GLU A 39 5.78 -7.01 4.44
CA GLU A 39 6.18 -6.04 3.41
C GLU A 39 5.59 -6.38 2.04
N ILE A 40 5.69 -7.65 1.63
CA ILE A 40 5.15 -8.14 0.36
C ILE A 40 3.63 -7.94 0.30
N ASN A 41 2.90 -8.21 1.38
CA ASN A 41 1.46 -8.03 1.43
C ASN A 41 1.05 -6.55 1.36
N ILE A 42 1.76 -5.67 2.07
CA ILE A 42 1.51 -4.22 2.02
C ILE A 42 1.79 -3.67 0.62
N ARG A 43 2.90 -4.08 -0.01
CA ARG A 43 3.25 -3.66 -1.38
C ARG A 43 2.21 -4.13 -2.38
N SER A 44 1.82 -5.39 -2.31
CA SER A 44 0.76 -5.96 -3.15
C SER A 44 -0.59 -5.26 -2.97
N TRP A 45 -0.90 -4.82 -1.76
CA TRP A 45 -2.07 -3.99 -1.50
C TRP A 45 -1.93 -2.60 -2.12
N ALA A 46 -0.80 -1.93 -1.92
CA ALA A 46 -0.54 -0.60 -2.47
C ALA A 46 -0.64 -0.59 -4.00
N ASP A 47 -0.05 -1.59 -4.67
CA ASP A 47 -0.10 -1.75 -6.12
C ASP A 47 -1.54 -1.91 -6.65
N LYS A 48 -2.45 -2.47 -5.86
CA LYS A 48 -3.87 -2.63 -6.22
C LYS A 48 -4.69 -1.37 -5.96
N MET A 49 -4.34 -0.60 -4.91
CA MET A 49 -5.15 0.52 -4.45
C MET A 49 -4.71 1.87 -5.01
N ILE A 50 -3.46 2.01 -5.44
CA ILE A 50 -2.87 3.27 -5.85
C ILE A 50 -2.66 3.27 -7.36
N SER A 51 -3.21 4.28 -8.03
CA SER A 51 -2.92 4.57 -9.43
C SER A 51 -2.80 6.07 -9.59
N ILE A 52 -1.69 6.52 -10.17
CA ILE A 52 -1.42 7.95 -10.40
C ILE A 52 -1.65 8.21 -11.88
N HIS A 53 -2.62 9.07 -12.18
CA HIS A 53 -2.85 9.59 -13.51
C HIS A 53 -2.35 11.03 -13.56
N TRP A 54 -1.70 11.41 -14.67
CA TRP A 54 -1.26 12.77 -14.90
C TRP A 54 -1.49 13.13 -16.37
N GLU A 55 -1.69 14.41 -16.62
CA GLU A 55 -1.75 14.98 -17.95
C GLU A 55 -0.96 16.29 -17.96
N ILE A 56 -0.45 16.68 -19.14
CA ILE A 56 0.17 18.00 -19.33
C ILE A 56 -0.98 18.97 -19.59
N VAL A 57 -1.12 19.96 -18.71
CA VAL A 57 -2.01 21.09 -18.94
C VAL A 57 -1.22 22.07 -19.81
N GLU A 58 -1.56 22.20 -21.10
CA GLU A 58 -0.88 23.16 -21.99
C GLU A 58 -0.98 24.57 -21.40
N GLU A 59 0.14 25.31 -21.40
CA GLU A 59 0.09 26.75 -21.20
C GLU A 59 -0.59 27.35 -22.43
N ASP A 60 -1.76 27.96 -22.24
CA ASP A 60 -2.38 28.86 -23.21
C ASP A 60 -1.36 29.94 -23.58
N GLN A 61 -0.54 29.68 -24.61
CA GLN A 61 0.20 30.72 -25.31
C GLN A 61 -0.79 31.43 -26.22
N ALA A 62 -1.56 32.33 -25.62
CA ALA A 62 -2.29 33.34 -26.36
C ALA A 62 -1.27 34.19 -27.15
N GLN A 63 -1.40 34.08 -28.48
CA GLN A 63 -0.74 34.90 -29.51
C GLN A 63 -0.89 36.40 -29.28
#